data_AF-D2UEA3-F1
#
_entry.id   AF-D2UEA3-F1
#
_cell.length_a   1.000
_cell.length_b   1.000
_cell.length_c   1.000
_cell.angle_alpha   90.00
_cell.angle_beta   90.00
_cell.angle_gamma   90.00
#
_symmetry.space_group_name_H-M   'P 1'
#
loop_
_entity.id
_entity.type
_entity.pdbx_description
1 polymer ?
#
loop_
_entity_poly.entity_id
_entity_poly.type
_entity_poly.pdbx_seq_one_letter_code
_entity_poly.pdbx_strand_id
1 'polypeptide(L)' 'MIDRGFKLAQVAERLGVTAHSLYAWLRKFGNPGVVQRAELDQSVEVRRLKAELHRVTEERDILKKAAADFAKR' A
#
# COMPACT_ATOMS: atom_id res chain seq x y z
N MET A 1 -21.75 19.60 -4.83
CA MET A 1 -22.26 18.46 -5.61
C MET A 1 -21.09 17.52 -5.80
N ILE A 2 -21.24 16.21 -5.55
CA ILE A 2 -20.21 15.24 -5.92
C ILE A 2 -20.36 14.98 -7.43
N ASP A 3 -19.29 14.60 -8.14
CA ASP A 3 -19.20 14.39 -9.61
C ASP A 3 -20.35 13.62 -10.27
N ARG A 4 -21.13 12.84 -9.51
CA ARG A 4 -22.29 12.07 -9.99
C ARG A 4 -23.65 12.72 -9.72
N GLY A 5 -23.67 14.01 -9.40
CA GLY A 5 -24.89 14.80 -9.20
C GLY A 5 -25.62 14.61 -7.87
N PHE A 6 -25.06 13.83 -6.95
CA PHE A 6 -25.61 13.68 -5.61
C PHE A 6 -25.17 14.82 -4.68
N LYS A 7 -26.09 15.24 -3.81
CA LYS A 7 -25.78 16.18 -2.72
C LYS A 7 -24.94 15.47 -1.68
N LEU A 8 -23.87 16.12 -1.20
CA LEU A 8 -22.94 15.56 -0.22
C LEU A 8 -23.66 15.04 1.03
N ALA A 9 -24.68 15.77 1.50
CA ALA A 9 -25.51 15.37 2.64
C ALA A 9 -26.25 14.05 2.42
N GLN A 10 -26.81 13.83 1.22
CA GLN A 10 -27.49 12.57 0.89
C GLN A 10 -26.53 11.40 0.81
N VAL A 11 -25.30 11.63 0.34
CA VAL A 11 -24.25 10.60 0.32
C VAL A 11 -23.80 10.29 1.74
N ALA A 12 -23.61 11.31 2.59
CA ALA A 12 -23.22 11.14 3.98
C ALA A 12 -24.28 10.34 4.77
N GLU A 13 -25.56 10.67 4.59
CA GLU A 13 -26.69 9.96 5.18
C GLU A 13 -26.73 8.48 4.77
N ARG A 14 -26.60 8.18 3.48
CA ARG A 14 -26.55 6.79 2.98
C ARG A 14 -25.37 5.98 3.54
N LEU A 15 -24.25 6.64 3.79
CA LEU A 15 -23.04 6.03 4.34
C LEU A 15 -23.05 6.00 5.88
N GLY A 16 -24.07 6.56 6.54
CA GLY A 16 -24.15 6.63 8.00
C GLY A 16 -23.06 7.51 8.63
N VAL A 17 -22.53 8.51 7.90
CA VAL A 17 -21.48 9.42 8.37
C VAL A 17 -21.96 10.87 8.33
N THR A 18 -21.22 11.76 8.98
CA THR A 18 -21.52 13.20 8.88
C THR A 18 -21.01 13.77 7.55
N ALA A 19 -21.70 14.79 7.04
CA ALA A 19 -21.25 15.53 5.85
C ALA A 19 -19.86 16.16 6.05
N HIS A 20 -19.54 16.53 7.30
CA HIS A 20 -18.22 17.06 7.67
C HIS A 20 -17.11 16.01 7.49
N SER A 21 -17.32 14.79 7.99
CA SER A 21 -16.38 13.66 7.81
C SER A 21 -16.19 13.34 6.32
N LEU A 22 -17.29 13.30 5.55
CA LEU A 22 -17.23 13.03 4.13
C LEU A 22 -16.49 14.13 3.35
N TYR A 23 -16.67 15.40 3.73
CA TYR A 23 -15.92 16.53 3.17
C TYR A 23 -14.42 16.45 3.50
N ALA A 24 -14.07 16.06 4.73
CA ALA A 24 -12.68 15.87 5.14
C ALA A 24 -12.00 14.78 4.31
N TRP A 25 -12.68 13.66 4.04
CA TRP A 25 -12.17 12.61 3.16
C TRP A 25 -12.03 13.09 1.72
N LEU A 26 -13.00 13.84 1.17
CA LEU A 26 -12.90 14.40 -0.17
C LEU A 26 -11.71 15.34 -0.31
N ARG A 27 -11.43 16.17 0.69
CA ARG A 27 -10.24 17.05 0.68
C ARG A 27 -8.94 16.27 0.77
N LYS A 28 -8.91 15.19 1.55
CA LYS A 28 -7.71 14.39 1.77
C LYS A 28 -7.38 13.49 0.58
N PHE A 29 -8.39 12.86 0.00
CA PHE A 29 -8.21 11.80 -1.02
C PHE A 29 -8.72 12.19 -2.41
N GLY A 30 -9.48 13.29 -2.53
CA GLY A 30 -9.96 13.78 -3.83
C GLY A 30 -8.92 14.55 -4.63
N ASN A 31 -7.71 14.75 -4.11
CA ASN A 31 -6.59 15.29 -4.88
C ASN A 31 -5.82 14.12 -5.53
N PRO A 32 -5.81 14.01 -6.88
CA PRO A 32 -5.06 12.97 -7.58
C PRO A 32 -3.58 12.95 -7.21
N GLY A 33 -2.99 14.08 -6.83
CA GLY A 33 -1.59 14.17 -6.42
C GLY A 33 -1.30 13.51 -5.06
N VAL A 34 -2.28 13.42 -4.16
CA VAL A 34 -2.13 12.72 -2.87
C VAL A 34 -2.19 11.20 -3.09
N VAL A 35 -3.10 10.74 -3.93
CA VAL A 35 -3.24 9.33 -4.28
C VAL A 35 -1.99 8.84 -5.03
N GLN A 36 -1.56 9.57 -6.08
CA GLN A 36 -0.34 9.22 -6.83
C GLN A 36 0.90 9.19 -5.94
N ARG A 37 1.05 10.13 -4.99
CA ARG A 37 2.19 10.11 -4.06
C ARG A 37 2.16 8.88 -3.16
N ALA A 38 1.00 8.53 -2.60
CA ALA A 38 0.85 7.34 -1.77
C ALA A 38 1.14 6.05 -2.56
N GLU A 39 0.69 5.98 -3.82
CA GLU A 39 1.01 4.84 -4.72
C GLU A 39 2.50 4.76 -5.04
N LEU A 40 3.15 5.90 -5.31
CA LEU A 40 4.60 5.95 -5.53
C LEU A 40 5.37 5.48 -4.29
N ASP A 41 5.03 5.99 -3.11
CA ASP A 41 5.66 5.62 -1.83
C ASP A 41 5.50 4.11 -1.56
N GLN A 42 4.30 3.56 -1.79
CA GLN A 42 4.05 2.13 -1.71
C GLN A 42 4.90 1.33 -2.71
N SER A 43 5.04 1.82 -3.95
CA SER A 43 5.83 1.14 -4.98
C SER A 43 7.33 1.08 -4.62
N VAL A 44 7.86 2.14 -3.99
CA VAL A 44 9.24 2.21 -3.51
C VAL A 44 9.46 1.17 -2.42
N GLU A 45 8.56 1.10 -1.44
CA GLU A 45 8.65 0.12 -0.36
C GLU A 45 8.54 -1.31 -0.86
N VAL A 46 7.62 -1.59 -1.79
CA VAL A 46 7.51 -2.91 -2.43
C VAL A 46 8.81 -3.30 -3.13
N ARG A 47 9.48 -2.37 -3.83
CA ARG A 47 10.77 -2.62 -4.48
C ARG A 47 11.86 -2.93 -3.45
N ARG A 48 11.92 -2.18 -2.36
CA ARG A 48 12.85 -2.39 -1.25
C ARG A 48 12.67 -3.77 -0.64
N LEU A 49 11.43 -4.13 -0.31
CA LEU A 49 11.09 -5.43 0.30
C LEU A 49 11.42 -6.60 -0.63
N LYS A 50 11.16 -6.47 -1.93
CA LYS A 50 11.53 -7.51 -2.91
C LYS A 50 13.04 -7.72 -3.00
N ALA A 51 13.83 -6.64 -2.97
CA ALA A 51 15.29 -6.73 -2.97
C ALA A 51 15.83 -7.38 -1.69
N GLU A 52 15.28 -7.00 -0.54
CA GLU A 52 15.64 -7.59 0.75
C GLU A 52 15.30 -9.08 0.80
N LEU A 53 14.09 -9.44 0.35
CA LEU A 53 13.64 -10.84 0.27
C LEU A 53 14.54 -11.69 -0.63
N HIS A 54 14.98 -11.14 -1.77
CA HIS A 54 15.90 -11.83 -2.66
C HIS A 54 17.25 -12.09 -1.97
N ARG A 55 17.87 -11.05 -1.39
CA ARG A 55 19.14 -11.17 -0.67
C ARG A 55 19.09 -12.21 0.44
N VAL A 56 18.09 -12.15 1.32
CA VAL A 56 17.99 -13.12 2.44
C VAL A 56 17.69 -14.54 1.96
N THR A 57 17.04 -14.67 0.80
CA THR A 57 16.82 -15.96 0.14
C THR A 57 18.13 -16.54 -0.36
N GLU A 58 18.96 -15.74 -1.02
CA GLU A 58 20.29 -16.16 -1.49
C GLU A 58 21.20 -16.55 -0.32
N GLU A 59 21.26 -15.73 0.73
CA GLU A 59 22.04 -16.02 1.94
C GLU A 59 21.63 -17.35 2.58
N ARG A 60 20.32 -17.56 2.74
CA ARG A 60 19.78 -18.83 3.25
C ARG A 60 20.17 -20.01 2.35
N ASP A 61 20.12 -19.84 1.05
CA ASP A 61 20.38 -20.94 0.11
C ASP A 61 21.88 -21.29 0.05
N ILE A 62 22.77 -20.29 0.19
CA ILE A 62 24.21 -20.51 0.39
C ILE A 62 24.46 -21.33 1.66
N LEU A 63 23.84 -20.95 2.79
CA LEU A 63 23.99 -21.67 4.05
C LEU A 63 23.48 -23.12 3.96
N LYS A 64 22.33 -23.32 3.32
CA LYS A 64 21.77 -24.66 3.08
C LYS A 64 22.72 -25.53 2.24
N LYS A 65 23.31 -24.96 1.19
CA LYS A 65 24.27 -25.66 0.34
C LYS A 65 25.52 -26.07 1.14
N ALA A 66 26.08 -25.14 1.91
CA ALA A 66 27.24 -25.42 2.75
C ALA A 66 26.94 -26.52 3.78
N ALA A 67 25.79 -26.45 4.48
CA ALA A 67 25.38 -27.47 5.44
C ALA A 67 25.23 -28.86 4.80
N ALA A 68 24.69 -28.94 3.57
CA ALA A 68 24.59 -30.19 2.84
C ALA A 68 25.96 -30.77 2.44
N ASP A 69 26.93 -29.93 2.08
CA ASP A 69 28.29 -30.35 1.78
C ASP A 69 29.03 -30.83 3.04
N PHE A 70 28.82 -30.16 4.18
CA PHE A 70 29.35 -30.61 5.48
C PHE A 70 28.78 -31.96 5.92
N ALA A 71 27.48 -32.21 5.70
CA ALA A 71 26.84 -33.47 6.09
C ALA A 71 27.24 -34.68 5.21
N LYS A 72 27.85 -34.45 4.04
CA LYS A 72 28.34 -35.50 3.13
C LYS A 72 29.79 -35.90 3.38
N ARG A 73 30.55 -35.09 4.13
CA ARG A 73 31.90 -35.41 4.60
C ARG A 73 31.82 -36.25 5.86
#